data_AF-A0A920E4D9-F1
#
_entry.id   AF-A0A920E4D9-F1
#
_cell.length_a   1.000
_cell.length_b   1.000
_cell.length_c   1.000
_cell.angle_alpha   90.00
_cell.angle_beta   90.00
_cell.angle_gamma   90.00
#
_symmetry.space_group_name_H-M   'P 1'
#
loop_
_entity.id
_entity.type
_entity.pdbx_description
1 polymer ?
#
loop_
_entity_poly.entity_id
_entity_poly.type
_entity_poly.pdbx_seq_one_letter_code
_entity_poly.pdbx_strand_id
1 'polypeptide(L)'
;MYPIRASAMPNKSHLLLAKLEKKGLIKGVITQNVDGLHLKAGSENVHELHGSIRTCSCLQCGQFFTTDEIISRVKEGENPPICKTFEGRRMRWTH
;
A
#
# COMPACT_ATOMS: atom_id res chain seq x y z
N MET A 1 -4.68 -12.06 8.31
CA MET A 1 -4.86 -10.59 8.27
C MET A 1 -4.80 -10.02 6.84
N TYR A 2 -3.85 -10.43 5.99
CA TYR A 2 -3.77 -9.96 4.59
C TYR A 2 -5.05 -10.06 3.75
N PRO A 3 -5.78 -11.20 3.70
CA PRO A 3 -6.94 -11.32 2.81
C PRO A 3 -8.03 -10.29 3.13
N ILE A 4 -8.26 -9.99 4.42
CA ILE A 4 -9.22 -8.99 4.88
C ILE A 4 -8.86 -7.58 4.34
N ARG A 5 -7.57 -7.26 4.31
CA ARG A 5 -7.06 -5.95 3.86
C ARG A 5 -7.09 -5.83 2.34
N ALA A 6 -6.72 -6.90 1.62
CA ALA A 6 -6.70 -6.91 0.16
C ALA A 6 -8.12 -6.71 -0.43
N SER A 7 -9.13 -7.32 0.19
CA SER A 7 -10.54 -7.20 -0.21
C SER A 7 -11.26 -6.00 0.39
N ALA A 8 -10.59 -5.14 1.17
CA ALA A 8 -11.23 -4.00 1.80
C ALA A 8 -11.69 -2.98 0.76
N MET A 9 -12.92 -2.50 0.93
CA MET A 9 -13.56 -1.50 0.09
C MET A 9 -13.72 -0.17 0.84
N PRO A 10 -13.67 0.98 0.15
CA PRO A 10 -13.92 2.27 0.77
C PRO A 10 -15.29 2.33 1.43
N ASN A 11 -15.35 2.85 2.65
CA ASN A 11 -16.61 3.12 3.34
C ASN A 11 -17.14 4.55 3.03
N LYS A 12 -18.32 4.88 3.56
CA LYS A 12 -18.98 6.19 3.36
C LYS A 12 -18.08 7.39 3.69
N SER A 13 -17.23 7.29 4.71
CA SER A 13 -16.33 8.38 5.10
C SER A 13 -15.27 8.65 4.04
N HIS A 14 -14.67 7.61 3.47
CA HIS A 14 -13.69 7.78 2.39
C HIS A 14 -14.34 8.44 1.16
N LEU A 15 -15.53 7.97 0.78
CA LEU A 15 -16.28 8.52 -0.35
C LEU A 15 -16.72 9.99 -0.10
N LEU A 16 -17.06 10.33 1.14
CA LEU A 16 -17.40 11.69 1.52
C LEU A 16 -16.20 12.62 1.36
N LEU A 17 -15.02 12.22 1.85
CA LEU A 17 -13.80 13.02 1.73
C LEU A 17 -13.43 13.26 0.27
N ALA A 18 -13.48 12.23 -0.58
CA ALA A 18 -13.27 12.38 -2.03
C ALA A 18 -14.27 13.37 -2.67
N LYS A 19 -15.54 13.36 -2.25
CA LYS A 19 -16.54 14.33 -2.72
C LYS A 19 -16.27 15.75 -2.25
N LEU A 20 -15.82 15.93 -1.00
CA LEU A 20 -15.48 17.25 -0.46
C LEU A 20 -14.26 17.84 -1.18
N GLU A 21 -13.27 17.00 -1.49
CA GLU A 21 -12.09 17.38 -2.27
C GLU A 21 -12.46 17.81 -3.68
N LYS A 22 -13.28 17.02 -4.40
CA LYS A 22 -13.78 17.37 -5.73
C LYS A 22 -14.61 18.66 -5.77
N LYS A 23 -15.27 19.01 -4.66
CA LYS A 23 -16.00 20.28 -4.50
C LYS A 23 -15.09 21.44 -4.09
N GLY A 24 -13.79 21.21 -3.89
CA GLY A 24 -12.82 22.21 -3.46
C GLY A 24 -12.95 22.64 -2.00
N LEU A 25 -13.76 21.93 -1.20
CA LEU A 25 -14.01 22.23 0.22
C LEU A 25 -12.85 21.79 1.12
N ILE A 26 -12.09 20.80 0.68
CA ILE A 26 -10.81 20.40 1.28
C ILE A 26 -9.75 20.34 0.19
N LYS A 27 -8.48 20.46 0.57
CA LYS A 27 -7.34 20.44 -0.37
C LYS A 27 -6.71 19.06 -0.53
N GLY A 28 -7.06 18.10 0.32
CA GLY A 28 -6.50 16.76 0.33
C GLY A 28 -6.73 16.06 1.66
N VAL A 29 -6.16 14.87 1.80
CA VAL A 29 -6.26 14.01 2.98
C VAL A 29 -4.86 13.66 3.48
N ILE A 30 -4.60 13.88 4.77
CA ILE A 30 -3.41 13.36 5.45
C ILE A 30 -3.85 12.12 6.23
N THR A 31 -3.18 10.99 6.02
CA THR A 31 -3.56 9.72 6.65
C THR A 31 -2.36 8.97 7.23
N GLN A 32 -2.58 8.31 8.36
CA GLN A 32 -1.65 7.33 8.94
C GLN A 32 -1.92 5.91 8.42
N ASN A 33 -3.01 5.72 7.69
CA ASN A 33 -3.37 4.43 7.14
C ASN A 33 -2.50 4.13 5.92
N VAL A 34 -2.15 2.86 5.77
CA VAL A 34 -1.33 2.35 4.66
C VAL A 34 -2.19 1.65 3.59
N ASP A 35 -3.49 1.47 3.84
CA ASP A 35 -4.41 0.61 3.08
C ASP A 35 -4.79 1.11 1.67
N GLY A 36 -4.51 2.38 1.35
CA GLY A 36 -4.84 3.01 0.07
C GLY A 36 -6.35 3.22 -0.17
N LEU A 37 -7.21 3.09 0.84
CA LEU A 37 -8.66 3.22 0.66
C LEU A 37 -9.11 4.63 0.26
N HIS A 38 -8.37 5.67 0.65
CA HIS A 38 -8.63 7.04 0.20
C HIS A 38 -8.44 7.19 -1.32
N LEU A 39 -7.35 6.65 -1.86
CA LEU A 39 -7.09 6.64 -3.31
C LEU A 39 -8.17 5.82 -4.04
N LYS A 40 -8.51 4.63 -3.52
CA LYS A 40 -9.60 3.80 -4.09
C LYS A 40 -10.96 4.51 -4.05
N ALA A 41 -11.20 5.40 -3.08
CA ALA A 41 -12.43 6.19 -2.98
C ALA A 41 -12.50 7.35 -3.98
N GLY A 42 -11.38 7.66 -4.64
CA GLY A 42 -11.26 8.77 -5.60
C GLY A 42 -10.79 10.08 -4.99
N SER A 43 -10.14 10.05 -3.82
CA SER A 43 -9.32 11.20 -3.38
C SER A 43 -8.04 11.26 -4.21
N GLU A 44 -7.62 12.48 -4.57
CA GLU A 44 -6.51 12.71 -5.50
C GLU A 44 -5.25 13.18 -4.77
N ASN A 45 -5.39 14.08 -3.80
CA ASN A 45 -4.29 14.59 -2.99
C ASN A 45 -4.26 13.89 -1.62
N VAL A 46 -3.58 12.74 -1.56
CA VAL A 46 -3.44 11.94 -0.34
C VAL A 46 -1.99 11.88 0.11
N HIS A 47 -1.72 12.33 1.34
CA HIS A 47 -0.41 12.23 1.99
C HIS A 47 -0.40 11.06 2.99
N GLU A 48 0.24 9.96 2.60
CA GLU A 48 0.39 8.75 3.43
C GLU A 48 1.61 8.89 4.36
N LEU A 49 1.39 9.27 5.63
CA LEU A 49 2.47 9.56 6.58
C LEU A 49 3.36 8.36 6.90
N HIS A 50 2.80 7.15 6.82
CA HIS A 50 3.51 5.90 7.08
C HIS A 50 3.89 5.14 5.80
N GLY A 51 3.75 5.78 4.64
CA GLY A 51 3.99 5.16 3.34
C GLY A 51 2.88 4.20 2.93
N SER A 52 3.22 3.27 2.04
CA SER A 52 2.25 2.34 1.45
C SER A 52 2.66 0.88 1.53
N ILE A 53 1.67 0.05 1.83
CA ILE A 53 1.74 -1.41 1.72
C ILE A 53 1.36 -1.90 0.33
N ARG A 54 1.44 -1.06 -0.72
CA ARG A 54 1.19 -1.50 -2.10
C ARG A 54 2.39 -2.25 -2.67
N THR A 55 3.59 -1.81 -2.33
CA THR A 55 4.85 -2.33 -2.88
C THR A 55 5.91 -2.48 -1.80
N CYS A 56 6.83 -3.40 -2.05
CA CYS A 56 8.01 -3.65 -1.24
C CYS A 56 9.26 -3.50 -2.09
N SER A 57 10.35 -2.96 -1.55
CA SER A 57 11.64 -2.91 -2.21
C SER A 57 12.70 -3.75 -1.48
N CYS A 58 13.63 -4.30 -2.25
CA CYS A 58 14.85 -4.86 -1.71
C CYS A 58 15.74 -3.74 -1.18
N LEU A 59 16.18 -3.83 0.08
CA LEU A 59 17.03 -2.82 0.71
C LEU A 59 18.45 -2.73 0.13
N GLN A 60 18.81 -3.65 -0.77
CA GLN A 60 20.15 -3.73 -1.33
C GLN A 60 20.21 -3.41 -2.82
N CYS A 61 19.34 -4.02 -3.64
CA CYS A 61 19.31 -3.74 -5.07
C CYS A 61 18.21 -2.74 -5.48
N GLY A 62 17.33 -2.33 -4.56
CA GLY A 62 16.25 -1.38 -4.85
C GLY A 62 15.10 -1.93 -5.69
N GLN A 63 15.15 -3.20 -6.11
CA GLN A 63 14.08 -3.80 -6.91
C GLN A 63 12.75 -3.80 -6.16
N PHE A 64 11.70 -3.35 -6.85
CA PHE A 64 10.33 -3.33 -6.34
C PHE A 64 9.59 -4.63 -6.63
N PHE A 65 8.70 -4.99 -5.72
CA PHE A 65 7.80 -6.12 -5.79
C PHE A 65 6.42 -5.65 -5.36
N THR A 66 5.38 -6.19 -5.98
CA THR A 66 4.02 -5.95 -5.49
C THR A 66 3.78 -6.75 -4.21
N THR A 67 2.84 -6.28 -3.38
CA THR A 67 2.46 -7.00 -2.17
C THR A 67 1.88 -8.37 -2.46
N ASP A 68 1.13 -8.49 -3.56
CA ASP A 68 0.56 -9.75 -4.01
C ASP A 68 1.63 -10.76 -4.42
N GLU A 69 2.67 -10.32 -5.15
CA GLU A 69 3.83 -11.16 -5.48
C GLU A 69 4.52 -11.69 -4.22
N ILE A 70 4.82 -10.79 -3.27
CA ILE A 70 5.48 -11.16 -2.02
C ILE A 70 4.64 -12.17 -1.25
N ILE A 71 3.32 -12.01 -1.22
CA ILE A 71 2.44 -12.89 -0.46
C ILE A 71 2.18 -14.22 -1.16
N SER A 72 2.16 -14.26 -2.49
CA SER A 72 2.14 -15.54 -3.22
C SER A 72 3.35 -16.38 -2.83
N ARG A 73 4.55 -15.78 -2.85
CA ARG A 73 5.79 -16.46 -2.50
C ARG A 73 5.82 -16.97 -1.07
N VAL A 74 5.34 -16.17 -0.12
CA VAL A 74 5.20 -16.61 1.28
C VAL A 74 4.22 -17.78 1.40
N LYS A 75 3.10 -17.78 0.67
CA LYS A 75 2.14 -18.89 0.64
C LYS A 75 2.72 -20.16 0.01
N GLU A 76 3.62 -20.01 -0.96
CA GLU A 76 4.38 -21.09 -1.60
C GLU A 76 5.52 -21.63 -0.73
N GLY A 77 5.73 -21.06 0.48
CA GLY A 77 6.70 -21.53 1.47
C GLY A 77 7.96 -20.67 1.57
N GLU A 78 8.08 -19.60 0.79
CA GLU A 78 9.24 -18.71 0.84
C GLU A 78 9.10 -17.68 1.98
N ASN A 79 9.50 -18.09 3.19
CA ASN A 79 9.42 -17.24 4.40
C ASN A 79 10.75 -17.24 5.18
N PRO A 80 11.50 -16.10 5.23
CA PRO A 80 11.17 -14.81 4.64
C PRO A 80 11.38 -14.78 3.11
N PRO A 81 10.64 -13.94 2.37
CA PRO A 81 10.84 -13.77 0.94
C PRO A 81 12.21 -13.16 0.65
N ILE A 82 12.93 -13.71 -0.34
CA ILE A 82 14.32 -13.34 -0.65
C ILE A 82 14.38 -12.56 -1.96
N CYS A 83 15.21 -11.52 -2.06
CA CYS A 83 15.45 -10.92 -3.37
C CYS A 83 16.34 -11.86 -4.20
N LYS A 84 15.84 -12.44 -5.30
CA LYS A 84 16.62 -13.38 -6.13
C LYS A 84 17.83 -12.73 -6.82
N THR A 85 17.75 -11.43 -7.12
CA THR A 85 18.82 -10.67 -7.76
C THR A 85 20.04 -10.48 -6.86
N PHE A 86 19.85 -10.51 -5.54
CA PHE A 86 20.92 -10.24 -4.57
C PHE A 86 21.07 -11.36 -3.51
N GLU A 87 20.22 -12.40 -3.52
CA GLU A 87 20.07 -13.39 -2.43
C GLU A 87 19.86 -12.76 -1.03
N GLY A 88 19.46 -11.48 -0.98
CA GLY A 88 19.29 -10.72 0.25
C GLY A 88 17.92 -10.94 0.89
N ARG A 89 17.90 -11.12 2.21
CA ARG A 89 16.68 -11.34 3.02
C ARG A 89 16.01 -10.05 3.53
N ARG A 90 16.53 -8.88 3.14
CA ARG A 90 16.11 -7.58 3.69
C ARG A 90 15.19 -6.84 2.71
N MET A 91 13.91 -6.95 2.97
CA MET A 91 12.81 -6.35 2.21
C MET A 91 12.13 -5.27 3.05
N ARG A 92 11.72 -4.15 2.44
CA ARG A 92 11.03 -3.03 3.10
C ARG A 92 9.83 -2.56 2.29
N TRP A 93 8.66 -2.42 2.92
CA TRP A 93 7.50 -1.76 2.30
C TRP A 93 7.81 -0.30 1.99
N THR A 94 7.54 0.12 0.77
CA THR A 94 7.98 1.42 0.24
C THR A 94 7.06 2.55 0.69
N HIS A 95 7.59 3.78 0.69
CA HIS A 95 6.80 4.97 0.97
C HIS A 95 5.88 5.28 -0.21
#